data_AF-A0A1B6GZU3-F1
#
_entry.id   AF-A0A1B6GZU3-F1
#
_cell.length_a   1.000
_cell.length_b   1.000
_cell.length_c   1.000
_cell.angle_alpha   90.00
_cell.angle_beta   90.00
_cell.angle_gamma   90.00
#
_symmetry.space_group_name_H-M   'P 1'
#
loop_
_entity.id
_entity.type
_entity.pdbx_description
1 polymer ?
#
loop_
_entity_poly.entity_id
_entity_poly.type
_entity_poly.pdbx_seq_one_letter_code
_entity_poly.pdbx_strand_id
1 'polypeptide(L)'
;RALTDQAWREVCGQLDTQFNHMTDRDKSHYCKMVLSRWRNIRDQWQKACKKVAGQNRTGSTRKAKKYIYHDQLSFLSQAVDAKPQESSFIEENKPEIIEVNVEEYDSLEECIP
;
A
#
# COMPACT_ATOMS: atom_id res chain seq x y z
N ARG A 1 -4.03 5.05 17.24
CA ARG A 1 -4.47 5.24 15.84
C ARG A 1 -4.21 6.67 15.35
N ALA A 2 -4.48 7.70 16.15
CA ALA A 2 -4.20 9.10 15.73
C ALA A 2 -2.74 9.36 15.27
N LEU A 3 -1.74 8.80 15.96
CA LEU A 3 -0.32 8.98 15.60
C LEU A 3 0.04 8.35 14.25
N THR A 4 -0.55 7.20 13.90
CA THR A 4 -0.31 6.55 12.61
C THR A 4 -0.99 7.33 11.48
N ASP A 5 -2.17 7.88 11.73
CA ASP A 5 -2.90 8.66 10.74
C ASP A 5 -2.19 9.99 10.44
N GLN A 6 -1.62 10.63 11.48
CA GLN A 6 -0.81 11.84 11.32
C GLN A 6 0.46 11.57 10.50
N ALA A 7 1.19 10.50 10.80
CA ALA A 7 2.38 10.12 10.04
C ALA A 7 2.05 9.86 8.55
N TRP A 8 0.91 9.22 8.26
CA TRP A 8 0.49 9.01 6.87
C TRP A 8 0.11 10.30 6.14
N ARG A 9 -0.43 11.30 6.84
CA ARG A 9 -0.68 12.62 6.25
C ARG A 9 0.61 13.31 5.85
N GLU A 10 1.64 13.22 6.68
CA GLU A 10 2.97 13.78 6.38
C GLU A 10 3.59 13.09 5.16
N VAL A 11 3.51 11.76 5.09
CA VAL A 11 3.96 11.00 3.91
C VAL A 11 3.19 11.41 2.66
N CYS A 12 1.86 11.56 2.73
CA CYS A 12 1.05 12.00 1.60
C CYS A 12 1.41 13.42 1.13
N GLY A 13 1.73 14.33 2.06
CA GLY A 13 2.21 15.67 1.74
C GLY A 13 3.59 15.71 1.07
N GLN A 14 4.44 14.70 1.30
CA GLN A 14 5.71 14.55 0.57
C GLN A 14 5.53 13.93 -0.82
N LEU A 15 4.49 13.12 -1.01
CA LEU A 15 4.20 12.46 -2.29
C LEU A 15 3.53 13.39 -3.30
N ASP A 16 2.69 14.31 -2.82
CA ASP A 16 2.02 15.30 -3.65
C ASP A 16 2.06 16.68 -2.99
N THR A 17 2.71 17.64 -3.63
CA THR A 17 2.76 19.03 -3.17
C THR A 17 1.39 19.70 -3.14
N GLN A 18 0.44 19.21 -3.96
CA GLN A 18 -0.94 19.70 -4.00
C GLN A 18 -1.80 19.13 -2.86
N PHE A 19 -1.30 18.15 -2.12
CA PHE A 19 -2.01 17.56 -0.99
C PHE A 19 -2.42 18.62 0.04
N ASN A 20 -1.62 19.66 0.26
CA ASN A 20 -1.95 20.73 1.21
C ASN A 20 -3.11 21.63 0.76
N HIS A 21 -3.31 21.78 -0.55
CA HIS A 21 -4.33 22.63 -1.15
C HIS A 21 -5.69 21.94 -1.29
N MET A 22 -5.74 20.61 -1.12
CA MET A 22 -6.97 19.82 -1.19
C MET A 22 -7.87 19.99 0.05
N THR A 23 -9.16 19.71 -0.12
CA THR A 23 -10.12 19.66 1.01
C THR A 23 -9.79 18.49 1.95
N ASP A 24 -10.24 18.55 3.20
CA ASP A 24 -10.01 17.47 4.16
C ASP A 24 -10.62 16.13 3.72
N ARG A 25 -11.72 16.18 2.96
CA ARG A 25 -12.34 15.00 2.35
C ARG A 25 -11.42 14.37 1.32
N ASP A 26 -10.88 15.17 0.41
CA ASP A 26 -10.03 14.70 -0.68
C ASP A 26 -8.66 14.25 -0.15
N LYS A 27 -8.11 14.95 0.85
CA LYS A 27 -6.94 14.51 1.62
C LYS A 27 -7.16 13.13 2.23
N SER A 28 -8.32 12.90 2.86
CA SER A 28 -8.65 11.59 3.43
C SER A 28 -8.74 10.50 2.37
N HIS A 29 -9.36 10.80 1.22
CA HIS A 29 -9.46 9.88 0.10
C HIS A 29 -8.07 9.52 -0.48
N TYR A 30 -7.24 10.53 -0.71
CA TYR A 30 -5.87 10.35 -1.19
C TYR A 30 -5.03 9.51 -0.22
N CYS A 31 -5.07 9.81 1.09
CA CYS A 31 -4.40 9.00 2.09
C CYS A 31 -4.83 7.52 2.04
N LYS A 32 -6.13 7.24 1.86
CA LYS A 32 -6.64 5.86 1.72
C LYS A 32 -6.10 5.18 0.45
N MET A 33 -6.04 5.89 -0.67
CA MET A 33 -5.46 5.38 -1.91
C MET A 33 -3.98 5.05 -1.75
N VAL A 34 -3.20 5.96 -1.17
CA VAL A 34 -1.76 5.77 -0.89
C VAL A 34 -1.55 4.55 0.02
N LEU A 35 -2.33 4.44 1.10
CA LEU A 35 -2.29 3.31 2.02
C LEU A 35 -2.59 1.98 1.33
N SER A 36 -3.63 1.94 0.50
CA SER A 36 -4.01 0.75 -0.27
C SER A 36 -2.87 0.34 -1.21
N ARG A 37 -2.29 1.30 -1.93
CA ARG A 37 -1.17 1.06 -2.83
C ARG A 37 0.08 0.57 -2.10
N TRP A 38 0.43 1.22 -0.99
CA TRP A 38 1.54 0.84 -0.13
C TRP A 38 1.38 -0.59 0.39
N ARG A 39 0.19 -0.94 0.88
CA ARG A 39 -0.11 -2.31 1.35
C ARG A 39 0.13 -3.33 0.25
N ASN A 40 -0.40 -3.10 -0.95
CA ASN A 40 -0.18 -4.01 -2.07
C ASN A 40 1.32 -4.16 -2.39
N ILE A 41 2.06 -3.06 -2.51
CA ILE A 41 3.51 -3.10 -2.78
C ILE A 41 4.26 -3.93 -1.73
N ARG A 42 3.99 -3.68 -0.45
CA ARG A 42 4.59 -4.41 0.66
C ARG A 42 4.23 -5.90 0.62
N ASP A 43 2.96 -6.23 0.40
CA ASP A 43 2.48 -7.60 0.38
C ASP A 43 3.12 -8.39 -0.78
N GLN A 44 3.25 -7.79 -1.97
CA GLN A 44 3.94 -8.41 -3.11
C GLN A 44 5.44 -8.61 -2.84
N TRP A 45 6.09 -7.61 -2.24
CA TRP A 45 7.50 -7.71 -1.87
C TRP A 45 7.73 -8.82 -0.85
N GLN A 46 6.90 -8.93 0.20
CA GLN A 46 7.00 -9.99 1.20
C GLN A 46 6.81 -11.38 0.58
N LYS A 47 5.85 -11.55 -0.34
CA LYS A 47 5.66 -12.80 -1.09
C LYS A 47 6.89 -13.16 -1.91
N ALA A 48 7.46 -12.17 -2.61
CA ALA A 48 8.68 -12.37 -3.40
C ALA A 48 9.88 -12.76 -2.51
N CYS A 49 10.08 -12.10 -1.36
CA CYS A 49 11.13 -12.44 -0.40
C CYS A 49 10.99 -13.86 0.14
N LYS A 50 9.77 -14.28 0.51
CA LYS A 50 9.50 -15.67 0.95
C LYS A 50 9.79 -16.68 -0.14
N LYS A 51 9.46 -16.38 -1.40
CA LYS A 51 9.74 -17.25 -2.56
C LYS A 51 11.25 -17.41 -2.77
N VAL A 52 12.02 -16.32 -2.66
CA VAL A 52 13.48 -16.35 -2.76
C VAL A 52 14.07 -17.20 -1.62
N ALA A 53 13.64 -16.96 -0.38
CA ALA A 53 14.11 -17.71 0.79
C ALA A 53 13.79 -19.22 0.69
N GLY A 54 12.57 -19.58 0.23
CA GLY A 54 12.17 -20.97 0.04
C GLY A 54 12.98 -21.70 -1.03
N GLN A 55 13.26 -21.05 -2.17
CA GLN A 55 14.06 -21.67 -3.25
C GLN A 55 15.51 -21.93 -2.84
N ASN A 56 16.10 -21.05 -2.03
CA ASN A 56 17.45 -21.25 -1.49
C ASN A 56 17.53 -22.48 -0.56
N ARG A 57 16.43 -22.85 0.12
CA ARG A 57 16.39 -24.02 1.02
C ARG A 57 16.29 -25.35 0.25
N THR A 58 15.65 -25.36 -0.91
CA THR A 58 15.40 -26.59 -1.70
C THR A 58 16.53 -26.91 -2.69
N GLY A 59 17.63 -26.16 -2.70
CA GLY A 59 18.78 -26.44 -3.59
C GLY A 59 18.46 -26.28 -5.08
N SER A 60 17.45 -25.48 -5.42
CA SER A 60 17.06 -25.27 -6.82
C SER A 60 18.16 -24.53 -7.59
N THR A 61 18.57 -25.07 -8.73
CA THR A 61 19.61 -24.47 -9.60
C THR A 61 19.16 -23.14 -10.22
N ARG A 62 17.86 -22.85 -10.28
CA ARG A 62 17.34 -21.58 -10.78
C ARG A 62 17.22 -20.57 -9.64
N LYS A 63 18.05 -19.53 -9.67
CA LYS A 63 17.98 -18.42 -8.72
C LYS A 63 16.64 -17.68 -8.86
N ALA A 64 15.91 -17.55 -7.75
CA ALA A 64 14.70 -16.72 -7.70
C ALA A 64 15.05 -15.27 -8.07
N LYS A 65 14.28 -14.68 -8.98
CA LYS A 65 14.44 -13.26 -9.31
C LYS A 65 13.97 -12.40 -8.14
N LYS A 66 14.80 -11.43 -7.74
CA LYS A 66 14.45 -10.43 -6.73
C LYS A 66 13.27 -9.58 -7.21
N TYR A 67 12.46 -9.11 -6.27
CA TYR A 67 11.39 -8.15 -6.58
C TYR A 67 11.96 -6.87 -7.19
N ILE A 68 11.23 -6.22 -8.09
CA ILE A 68 11.75 -5.06 -8.82
C ILE A 68 12.13 -3.90 -7.89
N TYR A 69 11.36 -3.67 -6.82
CA TYR A 69 11.63 -2.66 -5.80
C TYR A 69 12.35 -3.23 -4.58
N HIS A 70 13.09 -4.33 -4.73
CA HIS A 70 13.73 -5.00 -3.60
C HIS A 70 14.66 -4.06 -2.81
N ASP A 71 15.50 -3.29 -3.50
CA ASP A 71 16.50 -2.46 -2.83
C ASP A 71 15.86 -1.27 -2.12
N GLN A 72 14.82 -0.67 -2.72
CA GLN A 72 14.02 0.39 -2.13
C GLN A 72 13.20 -0.07 -0.92
N LEU A 73 12.77 -1.33 -0.89
CA LEU A 73 11.98 -1.93 0.19
C LEU A 73 12.83 -2.76 1.16
N SER A 74 14.15 -2.78 1.00
CA SER A 74 15.06 -3.59 1.80
C SER A 74 14.99 -3.24 3.29
N PHE A 75 14.73 -1.98 3.62
CA PHE A 75 14.53 -1.52 5.00
C PHE A 75 13.35 -2.21 5.73
N LEU A 76 12.41 -2.81 4.99
CA LEU A 76 11.31 -3.56 5.56
C LEU A 76 11.71 -4.95 6.05
N SER A 77 12.92 -5.45 5.73
CA SER A 77 13.34 -6.80 6.12
C SER A 77 13.44 -6.96 7.64
N GLN A 78 13.92 -5.93 8.33
CA GLN A 78 14.04 -5.93 9.79
C GLN A 78 12.68 -6.07 10.49
N ALA A 79 11.61 -5.55 9.87
CA ALA A 79 10.24 -5.72 10.37
C ALA A 79 9.67 -7.13 10.11
N VAL A 80 10.24 -7.89 9.17
CA VAL A 80 9.83 -9.26 8.84
C VAL A 80 10.49 -10.28 9.77
N ASP A 81 11.76 -10.09 10.13
CA ASP A 81 12.50 -11.00 11.01
C ASP A 81 12.02 -10.95 12.48
N ALA A 82 11.38 -9.85 12.89
CA ALA A 82 10.84 -9.67 14.24
C ALA A 82 9.52 -10.42 14.51
N LYS A 83 8.95 -11.11 13.52
CA LYS A 83 7.72 -11.89 13.71
C LYS A 83 8.07 -13.37 13.90
N PRO A 84 7.90 -13.94 15.12
CA PRO A 84 7.97 -15.39 15.29
C PRO A 84 7.00 -16.03 14.29
N GLN A 85 7.50 -16.98 13.51
CA GLN A 85 6.68 -17.75 12.59
C GLN A 85 5.67 -18.59 13.39
N GLU A 86 4.52 -18.03 13.71
CA GLU A 86 3.36 -18.84 14.05
C GLU A 86 2.62 -19.15 12.75
N SER A 87 2.82 -20.38 12.30
CA SER A 87 2.00 -21.04 11.30
C SER A 87 0.55 -21.06 11.78
N SER A 88 -0.37 -20.47 11.03
CA SER A 88 -1.74 -20.99 10.83
C SER A 88 -2.45 -20.21 9.73
N PHE A 89 -3.03 -20.98 8.82
CA PHE A 89 -3.92 -20.61 7.74
C PHE A 89 -5.22 -20.04 8.34
N ILE A 90 -5.68 -18.85 7.94
CA ILE A 90 -7.09 -18.47 8.09
C ILE A 90 -7.56 -17.82 6.79
N GLU A 91 -8.58 -18.46 6.25
CA GLU A 91 -9.32 -18.25 5.02
C GLU A 91 -10.29 -17.07 5.14
N GLU A 92 -10.50 -16.40 4.01
CA GLU A 92 -11.54 -15.43 3.64
C GLU A 92 -12.18 -14.48 4.68
N ASN A 93 -11.95 -13.18 4.47
CA ASN A 93 -13.03 -12.20 4.56
C ASN A 93 -12.81 -11.07 3.53
N LYS A 94 -13.63 -11.08 2.48
CA LYS A 94 -13.69 -10.09 1.39
C LYS A 94 -14.55 -8.92 1.86
N PRO A 95 -14.01 -7.69 2.04
CA PRO A 95 -14.87 -6.53 2.22
C PRO A 95 -15.46 -6.15 0.85
N GLU A 96 -16.79 -6.06 0.82
CA GLU A 96 -17.60 -5.60 -0.31
C GLU A 96 -17.08 -4.27 -0.87
N ILE A 97 -16.99 -4.22 -2.19
CA ILE A 97 -16.74 -3.02 -2.96
C ILE A 97 -18.05 -2.24 -2.96
N ILE A 98 -18.06 -1.06 -2.34
CA ILE A 98 -19.16 -0.11 -2.51
C ILE A 98 -18.91 0.58 -3.86
N GLU A 99 -19.69 0.23 -4.87
CA GLU A 99 -19.73 0.94 -6.14
C GLU A 99 -20.30 2.34 -5.90
N VAL A 100 -19.44 3.36 -6.00
CA VAL A 100 -19.89 4.75 -6.06
C VAL A 100 -20.20 5.08 -7.51
N ASN A 101 -21.47 5.34 -7.79
CA ASN A 101 -21.98 5.77 -9.09
C ASN A 101 -21.32 7.11 -9.47
N VAL A 102 -20.60 7.13 -10.59
CA VAL A 102 -19.90 8.31 -11.13
C VAL A 102 -20.74 8.90 -12.26
N GLU A 103 -21.96 9.35 -11.97
CA GLU A 103 -22.80 10.06 -12.94
C GLU A 103 -23.64 11.14 -12.23
N GLU A 104 -22.99 12.22 -11.81
CA GLU A 104 -23.64 13.52 -11.66
C GLU A 104 -22.56 14.63 -11.65
N TYR A 105 -21.87 14.79 -12.78
CA TYR A 105 -20.88 15.83 -12.98
C TYR A 105 -21.04 16.44 -14.37
N ASP A 106 -22.18 17.10 -14.60
CA ASP A 106 -22.37 17.88 -15.83
C ASP A 106 -23.40 19.01 -15.66
N SER A 107 -23.20 19.94 -14.70
CA SER A 107 -24.06 21.14 -14.64
C SER A 107 -23.58 22.37 -13.87
N LEU A 108 -22.34 22.47 -13.35
CA LEU A 108 -21.96 23.69 -12.62
C LEU A 108 -20.55 24.19 -12.94
N GLU A 109 -20.30 24.49 -14.22
CA GLU A 109 -19.42 25.59 -14.62
C GLU A 109 -20.29 26.77 -15.08
N GLU A 110 -20.80 27.57 -14.15
CA GLU A 110 -21.19 28.95 -14.46
C GLU A 110 -20.94 29.86 -13.25
N CYS A 111 -20.47 31.08 -13.58
CA CYS A 111 -20.28 32.25 -12.73
C CYS A 111 -18.99 32.36 -11.92
N ILE A 112 -17.91 32.67 -12.66
CA ILE A 112 -16.97 33.72 -12.24
C ILE A 112 -17.61 35.07 -12.59
N PRO A 113 -17.81 36.01 -11.63
CA PRO A 113 -17.77 37.43 -11.90
C PRO A 113 -16.34 37.98 -11.79
#